data_AF-A0A2I8CP80-F1
#
_entry.id   AF-A0A2I8CP80-F1
#
_cell.length_a   1.000
_cell.length_b   1.000
_cell.length_c   1.000
_cell.angle_alpha   90.00
_cell.angle_beta   90.00
_cell.angle_gamma   90.00
#
_symmetry.space_group_name_H-M   'P 1'
#
loop_
_entity.id
_entity.type
_entity.pdbx_description
1 polymer ?
#
loop_
_entity_poly.entity_id
_entity_poly.type
_entity_poly.pdbx_seq_one_letter_code
_entity_poly.pdbx_strand_id
1 'polypeptide(L)'
;MTDLNKEREAFERFYAKECNCSYEDLKRQLDRQEALTGHRYLPTSPCHEAWLIWDAAWNDASAQAVPDGYVLVPKEIPDSVVSYLENSGFHWGDGTRDHYTPIYSLMVEVASESGAEG
;
A
#
# COMPACT_ATOMS: atom_id res chain seq x y z
N MET A 1 -0.70 3.68 -4.81
CA MET A 1 0.57 3.99 -5.51
C MET A 1 1.61 4.14 -4.43
N THR A 2 2.45 3.12 -4.27
CA THR A 2 3.38 3.05 -3.14
C THR A 2 4.32 4.24 -3.14
N ASP A 3 4.51 4.83 -1.96
CA ASP A 3 5.40 5.97 -1.79
C ASP A 3 6.84 5.46 -1.88
N LEU A 4 7.46 5.64 -3.05
CA LEU A 4 8.83 5.22 -3.35
C LEU A 4 9.84 5.71 -2.28
N ASN A 5 9.58 6.84 -1.62
CA ASN A 5 10.45 7.32 -0.55
C ASN A 5 10.33 6.47 0.71
N LYS A 6 9.13 5.96 1.04
CA LYS A 6 8.93 5.04 2.16
C LYS A 6 9.59 3.69 1.90
N GLU A 7 9.50 3.19 0.67
CA GLU A 7 10.17 1.95 0.26
C GLU A 7 11.69 2.07 0.37
N ARG A 8 12.26 3.16 -0.13
CA ARG A 8 13.68 3.47 0.00
C ARG A 8 14.11 3.57 1.46
N GLU A 9 13.36 4.28 2.30
CA GLU A 9 13.67 4.41 3.72
C GLU A 9 13.62 3.06 4.45
N ALA A 10 12.63 2.22 4.16
CA ALA A 10 12.51 0.89 4.74
C ALA A 10 13.72 0.00 4.38
N PHE A 11 14.10 -0.01 3.09
CA PHE A 11 15.29 -0.71 2.62
C PHE A 11 16.57 -0.18 3.29
N GLU A 12 16.78 1.14 3.30
CA GLU A 12 18.00 1.73 3.88
C GLU A 12 18.12 1.44 5.38
N ARG A 13 17.01 1.43 6.13
CA ARG A 13 17.03 1.04 7.56
C ARG A 13 17.36 -0.44 7.75
N PHE A 14 16.81 -1.31 6.91
CA PHE A 14 17.14 -2.73 6.91
C PHE A 14 18.63 -2.94 6.59
N TYR A 15 19.12 -2.29 5.55
CA TYR A 15 20.51 -2.39 5.10
C TYR A 15 21.49 -1.82 6.13
N ALA A 16 21.15 -0.71 6.80
CA ALA A 16 21.95 -0.16 7.89
C ALA A 16 22.10 -1.15 9.05
N LYS A 17 21.02 -1.86 9.40
CA LYS A 17 21.04 -2.91 10.43
C LYS A 17 21.95 -4.07 10.03
N GLU A 18 21.87 -4.54 8.79
CA GLU A 18 22.75 -5.61 8.25
C GLU A 18 24.23 -5.18 8.25
N CYS A 19 24.51 -3.92 7.89
CA CYS A 19 25.86 -3.35 7.91
C CYS A 19 26.34 -2.93 9.31
N ASN A 20 25.54 -3.14 10.36
CA ASN A 20 25.82 -2.72 11.72
C ASN A 20 26.22 -1.23 11.84
N CYS A 21 25.52 -0.37 11.08
CA CYS A 21 25.70 1.08 11.09
C CYS A 21 24.40 1.81 11.41
N SER A 22 24.50 3.10 11.76
CA SER A 22 23.34 3.94 11.98
C SER A 22 22.68 4.28 10.64
N TYR A 23 21.34 4.27 10.60
CA TYR A 23 20.56 4.74 9.45
C TYR A 23 20.96 6.17 9.04
N GLU A 24 21.15 7.07 9.99
CA GLU A 24 21.52 8.46 9.72
C GLU A 24 22.90 8.58 9.04
N ASP A 25 23.85 7.74 9.45
CA ASP A 25 25.19 7.74 8.86
C ASP A 25 25.18 7.16 7.45
N LEU A 26 24.44 6.06 7.24
CA LEU A 26 24.23 5.47 5.91
C LEU A 26 23.53 6.47 4.98
N LYS A 27 22.45 7.11 5.45
CA LYS A 27 21.69 8.10 4.68
C LYS A 27 22.58 9.26 4.24
N ARG A 28 23.39 9.83 5.16
CA ARG A 28 24.35 10.89 4.84
C ARG A 28 25.43 10.47 3.84
N GLN A 29 25.82 9.20 3.83
CA GLN A 29 26.76 8.68 2.83
C GLN A 29 26.08 8.57 1.47
N LEU A 30 24.88 8.01 1.41
CA LEU A 30 24.09 7.87 0.19
C LEU A 30 23.72 9.23 -0.41
N ASP A 31 23.29 10.20 0.41
CA ASP A 31 22.96 11.57 -0.04
C ASP A 31 24.18 12.24 -0.69
N ARG A 32 25.37 12.05 -0.11
CA ARG A 32 26.63 12.57 -0.68
C ARG A 32 27.00 11.87 -1.98
N GLN A 33 26.84 10.55 -2.06
CA GLN A 33 27.12 9.78 -3.28
C GLN A 33 26.15 10.17 -4.41
N GLU A 34 24.87 10.32 -4.10
CA GLU A 34 23.84 10.74 -5.05
C GLU A 34 24.10 12.16 -5.56
N ALA A 35 24.53 13.09 -4.69
CA ALA A 35 24.92 14.43 -5.11
C ALA A 35 26.15 14.46 -6.04
N LEU A 36 27.08 13.50 -5.89
CA LEU A 36 28.30 13.43 -6.70
C LEU A 36 28.12 12.66 -8.01
N THR A 37 27.28 11.64 -8.01
CA THR A 37 27.20 10.64 -9.10
C THR A 37 25.84 10.62 -9.80
N GLY A 38 24.82 11.26 -9.21
CA GLY A 38 23.43 11.21 -9.69
C GLY A 38 22.71 9.89 -9.37
N HIS A 39 23.37 8.93 -8.72
CA HIS A 39 22.81 7.62 -8.42
C HIS A 39 22.66 7.42 -6.91
N ARG A 40 21.44 7.09 -6.45
CA ARG A 40 21.20 6.73 -5.05
C ARG A 40 22.00 5.49 -4.63
N TYR A 41 21.89 4.44 -5.44
CA TYR A 41 22.64 3.21 -5.29
C TYR A 41 23.49 3.04 -6.54
N LEU A 42 24.81 3.09 -6.39
CA LEU A 42 25.74 2.95 -7.52
C LEU A 42 25.54 1.59 -8.19
N PRO A 43 25.38 1.52 -9.53
CA PRO A 43 25.14 0.25 -10.23
C PRO A 43 26.21 -0.82 -9.99
N THR A 44 27.43 -0.41 -9.65
CA THR A 44 28.57 -1.30 -9.36
C THR A 44 28.67 -1.72 -7.88
N SER A 45 27.77 -1.25 -7.02
CA SER A 45 27.79 -1.52 -5.58
C SER A 45 26.91 -2.72 -5.23
N PRO A 46 27.31 -3.57 -4.28
CA PRO A 46 26.43 -4.60 -3.72
C PRO A 46 25.11 -4.06 -3.16
N CYS A 47 25.09 -2.77 -2.76
CA CYS A 47 23.87 -2.10 -2.31
C CYS A 47 22.83 -1.95 -3.43
N HIS A 48 23.25 -1.79 -4.69
CA HIS A 48 22.33 -1.72 -5.83
C HIS A 48 21.66 -3.07 -6.12
N GLU A 49 22.43 -4.16 -6.09
CA GLU A 49 21.88 -5.51 -6.24
C GLU A 49 20.89 -5.84 -5.12
N ALA A 50 21.24 -5.50 -3.87
CA ALA A 50 20.35 -5.68 -2.72
C ALA A 50 19.06 -4.87 -2.85
N TRP A 51 19.14 -3.63 -3.36
CA TRP A 51 17.97 -2.81 -3.64
C TRP A 51 17.05 -3.44 -4.69
N LEU A 52 17.60 -3.97 -5.80
CA LEU A 52 16.78 -4.61 -6.84
C LEU A 52 16.03 -5.83 -6.32
N ILE A 53 16.66 -6.64 -5.46
CA ILE A 53 16.02 -7.80 -4.84
C ILE A 53 14.91 -7.36 -3.88
N TRP A 54 15.19 -6.33 -3.06
CA TRP A 54 14.20 -5.77 -2.14
C TRP A 54 12.99 -5.21 -2.88
N ASP A 55 13.23 -4.37 -3.90
CA ASP A 55 12.20 -3.75 -4.72
C ASP A 55 11.31 -4.80 -5.40
N ALA A 56 11.91 -5.84 -5.98
CA ALA A 56 11.15 -6.94 -6.58
C ALA A 56 10.30 -7.69 -5.54
N ALA A 57 10.85 -8.01 -4.37
CA ALA A 57 10.12 -8.71 -3.31
C ALA A 57 9.01 -7.85 -2.68
N TRP A 58 9.27 -6.56 -2.52
CA TRP A 58 8.30 -5.59 -2.00
C TRP A 58 7.13 -5.43 -2.97
N ASN A 59 7.41 -5.26 -4.27
CA ASN A 59 6.38 -5.17 -5.30
C ASN A 59 5.55 -6.46 -5.40
N ASP A 60 6.16 -7.64 -5.29
CA ASP A 60 5.44 -8.92 -5.30
C ASP A 60 4.55 -9.09 -4.06
N ALA A 61 5.06 -8.73 -2.87
CA ALA A 61 4.28 -8.75 -1.63
C ALA A 61 3.11 -7.75 -1.66
N SER A 62 3.33 -6.55 -2.20
CA SER A 62 2.29 -5.54 -2.38
C SER A 62 1.26 -5.94 -3.44
N ALA A 63 1.65 -6.69 -4.47
CA ALA A 63 0.73 -7.18 -5.50
C ALA A 63 -0.21 -8.29 -5.00
N GLN A 64 0.17 -9.03 -3.94
CA GLN A 64 -0.65 -10.11 -3.37
C GLN A 64 -1.71 -9.64 -2.34
N ALA A 65 -2.03 -8.36 -2.27
CA ALA A 65 -2.93 -7.83 -1.24
C ALA A 65 -4.39 -8.33 -1.36
N VAL A 66 -4.85 -8.75 -2.55
CA VAL A 66 -6.20 -9.28 -2.77
C VAL A 66 -6.18 -10.40 -3.81
N PRO A 67 -6.59 -11.64 -3.48
CA PRO A 67 -6.65 -12.72 -4.47
C PRO A 67 -7.63 -12.41 -5.61
N ASP A 68 -7.38 -12.99 -6.79
CA ASP A 68 -8.27 -12.88 -7.94
C ASP A 68 -9.71 -13.30 -7.58
N GLY A 69 -10.68 -12.44 -7.89
CA GLY A 69 -12.10 -12.64 -7.57
C GLY A 69 -12.54 -12.16 -6.18
N TYR A 70 -11.63 -11.56 -5.40
CA TYR A 70 -11.93 -10.94 -4.12
C TYR A 70 -11.83 -9.42 -4.21
N VAL A 71 -12.55 -8.72 -3.34
CA VAL A 71 -12.50 -7.26 -3.18
C VAL A 71 -12.40 -6.92 -1.71
N LEU A 72 -11.52 -5.97 -1.36
CA LEU A 72 -11.43 -5.44 0.00
C LEU A 72 -12.61 -4.49 0.21
N VAL A 73 -13.38 -4.74 1.25
CA VAL A 73 -14.51 -3.89 1.63
C VAL A 73 -14.21 -3.29 3.01
N PRO A 74 -14.44 -1.99 3.24
CA PRO A 74 -14.30 -1.37 4.55
C PRO A 74 -15.04 -2.17 5.63
N LYS A 75 -14.39 -2.35 6.78
CA LYS A 75 -14.97 -3.08 7.92
C LYS A 75 -16.19 -2.37 8.52
N GLU A 76 -16.18 -1.04 8.46
CA GLU A 76 -17.28 -0.17 8.89
C GLU A 76 -17.97 0.41 7.66
N ILE A 77 -19.30 0.57 7.72
CA ILE A 77 -20.10 1.13 6.63
C ILE A 77 -19.74 2.62 6.51
N PRO A 78 -19.25 3.10 5.34
CA PRO A 78 -18.96 4.51 5.15
C PRO A 78 -20.21 5.39 5.26
N ASP A 79 -20.05 6.59 5.80
CA ASP A 79 -21.15 7.57 5.96
C ASP A 79 -21.86 7.89 4.64
N SER A 80 -21.15 7.81 3.51
CA SER A 80 -21.73 7.99 2.17
C SER A 80 -22.76 6.90 1.84
N VAL A 81 -22.49 5.65 2.22
CA VAL A 81 -23.40 4.51 2.05
C VAL A 81 -24.58 4.64 3.02
N VAL A 82 -24.32 5.02 4.27
CA VAL A 82 -25.39 5.27 5.27
C VAL A 82 -26.34 6.36 4.76
N SER A 83 -25.80 7.50 4.32
CA SER A 83 -26.58 8.62 3.80
C SER A 83 -27.40 8.24 2.56
N TYR A 84 -26.83 7.41 1.67
CA TYR A 84 -27.56 6.92 0.50
C TYR A 84 -28.75 6.03 0.92
N LEU A 85 -28.52 5.10 1.85
CA LEU A 85 -29.54 4.17 2.33
C LEU A 85 -30.70 4.87 3.07
N GLU A 86 -30.38 5.87 3.89
CA GLU A 86 -31.40 6.68 4.59
C GLU A 86 -32.31 7.43 3.61
N ASN A 87 -31.77 7.84 2.45
CA ASN A 87 -32.52 8.53 1.41
C ASN A 87 -33.19 7.59 0.39
N SER A 88 -32.79 6.32 0.31
CA SER A 88 -33.26 5.38 -0.71
C SER A 88 -34.50 4.58 -0.30
N GLY A 89 -35.12 4.89 0.84
CA GLY A 89 -36.30 4.17 1.36
C GLY A 89 -36.01 2.70 1.73
N PHE A 90 -34.73 2.34 1.89
CA PHE A 90 -34.31 0.97 2.21
C PHE A 90 -34.37 0.79 3.74
N HIS A 91 -35.31 -0.01 4.23
CA HIS A 91 -35.53 -0.20 5.66
C HIS A 91 -34.77 -1.44 6.18
N TRP A 92 -33.90 -1.23 7.17
CA TRP A 92 -33.21 -2.31 7.87
C TRP A 92 -34.22 -3.14 8.69
N GLY A 93 -34.20 -4.48 8.56
CA GLY A 93 -34.79 -5.37 9.56
C GLY A 93 -35.82 -6.41 9.09
N ASP A 94 -36.24 -6.43 7.83
CA ASP A 94 -37.07 -7.52 7.29
C ASP A 94 -36.19 -8.64 6.69
N GLY A 95 -35.62 -9.44 7.59
CA GLY A 95 -35.51 -10.90 7.52
C GLY A 95 -35.12 -11.66 6.25
N THR A 96 -34.70 -11.04 5.15
CA THR A 96 -34.44 -11.74 3.88
C THR A 96 -33.09 -11.35 3.29
N ARG A 97 -32.42 -12.34 2.68
CA ARG A 97 -31.07 -12.23 2.11
C ARG A 97 -30.97 -11.16 1.01
N ASP A 98 -32.08 -10.92 0.32
CA ASP A 98 -32.19 -9.99 -0.81
C ASP A 98 -32.08 -8.52 -0.39
N HIS A 99 -32.30 -8.19 0.89
CA HIS A 99 -32.12 -6.85 1.43
C HIS A 99 -30.65 -6.45 1.56
N TYR A 100 -29.75 -7.42 1.69
CA TYR A 100 -28.33 -7.12 1.92
C TYR A 100 -27.55 -6.94 0.61
N THR A 101 -28.04 -7.49 -0.50
CA THR A 101 -27.36 -7.41 -1.81
C THR A 101 -27.10 -5.97 -2.26
N PRO A 102 -28.06 -5.03 -2.20
CA PRO A 102 -27.82 -3.64 -2.59
C PRO A 102 -26.79 -2.95 -1.70
N ILE A 103 -26.75 -3.28 -0.41
CA ILE A 103 -25.80 -2.73 0.55
C ILE A 103 -24.38 -3.20 0.22
N TYR A 104 -24.20 -4.50 -0.03
CA TYR A 104 -22.90 -5.03 -0.45
C TYR A 104 -22.44 -4.45 -1.79
N SER A 105 -23.33 -4.28 -2.77
CA SER A 105 -22.99 -3.64 -4.05
C SER A 105 -22.48 -2.22 -3.85
N LEU A 106 -23.16 -1.40 -3.04
CA LEU A 106 -22.73 -0.03 -2.72
C LEU A 106 -21.36 0.00 -2.00
N MET A 107 -21.17 -0.91 -1.05
CA MET A 107 -19.89 -1.02 -0.32
C MET A 107 -18.73 -1.43 -1.25
N VAL A 108 -18.99 -2.29 -2.23
CA VAL A 108 -18.01 -2.71 -3.25
C VAL A 108 -17.72 -1.59 -4.24
N GLU A 109 -18.74 -0.84 -4.68
CA GLU A 109 -18.58 0.34 -5.53
C GLU A 109 -17.71 1.40 -4.84
N VAL A 110 -18.03 1.77 -3.60
CA VAL A 110 -17.23 2.72 -2.82
C VAL A 110 -15.81 2.21 -2.59
N ALA A 111 -15.63 0.93 -2.32
CA ALA A 111 -14.29 0.33 -2.22
C ALA A 111 -13.50 0.39 -3.54
N SER A 112 -14.18 0.24 -4.68
CA SER A 112 -13.57 0.27 -6.01
C SER A 112 -13.24 1.70 -6.45
N GLU A 113 -14.08 2.67 -6.12
CA GLU A 113 -13.87 4.10 -6.40
C GLU A 113 -12.81 4.73 -5.49
N SER A 114 -12.71 4.24 -4.25
CA SER A 114 -11.71 4.74 -3.29
C SER A 114 -10.29 4.28 -3.61
N GLY A 115 -10.09 3.41 -4.61
CA GLY A 115 -8.78 2.99 -5.11
C GLY A 115 -7.80 2.79 -3.97
N ALA A 116 -8.20 1.98 -2.99
CA ALA A 116 -7.55 1.90 -1.69
C ALA A 116 -6.05 1.74 -1.91
N GLU A 117 -5.34 2.82 -1.57
CA GLU A 117 -3.89 2.92 -1.58
C GLU A 117 -3.35 1.90 -0.56
N GLY A 118 -3.20 0.66 -1.03
CA GLY A 118 -2.27 -0.31 -0.46
C GLY A 118 -0.83 0.09 -0.76
#